data_AF-A0A7V5C1H1-F1
#
_entry.id   AF-A0A7V5C1H1-F1
#
_cell.length_a   1.000
_cell.length_b   1.000
_cell.length_c   1.000
_cell.angle_alpha   90.00
_cell.angle_beta   90.00
_cell.angle_gamma   90.00
#
_symmetry.space_group_name_H-M   'P 1'
#
loop_
_entity.id
_entity.type
_entity.pdbx_description
1 polymer ?
#
loop_
_entity_poly.entity_id
_entity_poly.type
_entity_poly.pdbx_seq_one_letter_code
_entity_poly.pdbx_strand_id
1 'polypeptide(L)'
;MEEKVVCRTPTPGRGPTRIDRWKFERVRAAILAVVPDEEPGLAFAELPGAVEASLSDDERARLGSVAWYTTAVKLELEVRGELRRLPGVRPQRLVRIVDGEGRERSDG
;
A
#
# COMPACT_ATOMS: atom_id res chain seq x y z
N MET A 1 24.26 -9.20 -4.67
CA MET A 1 23.11 -8.72 -5.48
C MET A 1 22.02 -8.36 -4.49
N GLU A 2 21.49 -7.14 -4.55
CA GLU A 2 20.33 -6.78 -3.73
C GLU A 2 19.10 -7.53 -4.27
N GLU A 3 18.42 -8.26 -3.39
CA GLU A 3 17.21 -8.99 -3.74
C GLU A 3 16.10 -7.98 -4.08
N LYS A 4 15.36 -8.25 -5.17
CA LYS A 4 14.30 -7.35 -5.65
C LYS A 4 12.94 -8.01 -5.57
N VAL A 5 11.95 -7.23 -5.17
CA VAL A 5 10.54 -7.60 -5.19
C VAL A 5 9.91 -7.07 -6.47
N VAL A 6 9.15 -7.93 -7.15
CA VAL A 6 8.34 -7.54 -8.31
C VAL A 6 7.03 -6.95 -7.78
N CYS A 7 6.79 -5.67 -8.08
CA CYS A 7 5.56 -4.96 -7.75
C CYS A 7 4.69 -4.88 -8.99
N ARG A 8 3.54 -5.55 -8.94
CA ARG A 8 2.50 -5.55 -9.96
C ARG A 8 1.55 -4.38 -9.74
N THR A 9 0.67 -4.18 -10.70
CA THR A 9 -0.36 -3.16 -10.65
C THR A 9 -1.70 -3.77 -11.05
N PRO A 10 -2.81 -3.40 -10.38
CA PRO A 10 -4.14 -3.85 -10.75
C PRO A 10 -4.63 -3.21 -12.06
N THR A 11 -3.94 -2.20 -12.59
CA THR A 11 -4.32 -1.51 -13.84
C THR A 11 -3.88 -2.32 -15.07
N PRO A 12 -4.81 -2.73 -15.95
CA PRO A 12 -4.48 -3.45 -17.18
C PRO A 12 -3.51 -2.66 -18.08
N GLY A 13 -2.57 -3.36 -18.72
CA GLY A 13 -1.63 -2.76 -19.67
C GLY A 13 -0.44 -2.01 -19.05
N ARG A 14 -0.29 -2.01 -17.72
CA ARG A 14 0.90 -1.49 -17.03
C ARG A 14 1.79 -2.65 -16.59
N GLY A 15 3.08 -2.61 -16.98
CA GLY A 15 4.06 -3.62 -16.61
C GLY A 15 4.48 -3.53 -15.13
N PRO A 16 4.97 -4.63 -14.54
CA PRO A 16 5.44 -4.63 -13.16
C PRO A 16 6.76 -3.86 -13.03
N THR A 17 7.00 -3.29 -11.85
CA THR A 17 8.29 -2.66 -11.51
C THR A 17 9.08 -3.54 -10.54
N ARG A 18 10.39 -3.34 -10.46
CA ARG A 18 11.28 -4.06 -9.54
C ARG A 18 11.84 -3.10 -8.51
N ILE A 19 11.55 -3.36 -7.24
CA ILE A 19 11.99 -2.52 -6.11
C ILE A 19 12.92 -3.35 -5.23
N ASP A 20 13.97 -2.73 -4.70
CA ASP A 20 14.87 -3.39 -3.74
C ASP A 20 14.06 -3.87 -2.53
N ARG A 21 14.26 -5.12 -2.11
CA ARG A 21 13.42 -5.76 -1.08
C ARG A 21 13.31 -4.90 0.17
N TRP A 22 14.41 -4.32 0.63
CA TRP A 22 14.41 -3.50 1.84
C TRP A 22 13.47 -2.29 1.72
N LYS A 23 13.41 -1.63 0.54
CA LYS A 23 12.50 -0.51 0.28
C LYS A 23 11.05 -0.98 0.27
N PHE A 24 10.81 -2.10 -0.41
CA PHE A 24 9.49 -2.71 -0.47
C PHE A 24 8.96 -3.02 0.93
N GLU A 25 9.72 -3.77 1.73
CA GLU A 25 9.30 -4.19 3.07
C GLU A 25 9.10 -2.99 3.98
N ARG A 26 9.99 -1.98 3.91
CA ARG A 26 9.87 -0.82 4.77
C ARG A 26 8.65 0.04 4.46
N VAL A 27 8.39 0.29 3.18
CA VAL A 27 7.22 1.04 2.74
C VAL A 27 5.94 0.24 2.95
N ARG A 28 5.95 -1.09 2.74
CA ARG A 28 4.82 -1.97 3.06
C ARG A 28 4.46 -1.87 4.54
N ALA A 29 5.45 -2.01 5.42
CA ALA A 29 5.24 -1.90 6.87
C ALA A 29 4.68 -0.53 7.26
N ALA A 30 5.22 0.55 6.69
CA ALA A 30 4.72 1.91 6.91
C ALA A 30 3.25 2.07 6.46
N ILE A 31 2.91 1.63 5.25
CA ILE A 31 1.54 1.71 4.72
C ILE A 31 0.57 0.94 5.62
N LEU A 32 0.89 -0.31 5.98
CA LEU A 32 0.02 -1.16 6.80
C LEU A 32 -0.12 -0.67 8.26
N ALA A 33 0.81 0.17 8.72
CA ALA A 33 0.74 0.80 10.03
C ALA A 33 -0.14 2.06 10.05
N VAL A 34 -0.18 2.83 8.95
CA VAL A 34 -0.94 4.09 8.88
C VAL A 34 -2.32 3.94 8.26
N VAL A 35 -2.57 2.89 7.48
CA VAL A 35 -3.88 2.61 6.90
C VAL A 35 -4.72 1.82 7.90
N PRO A 36 -5.86 2.37 8.36
CA PRO A 36 -6.76 1.66 9.28
C PRO A 36 -7.44 0.49 8.56
N ASP A 37 -7.88 -0.50 9.32
CA ASP A 37 -8.69 -1.64 8.87
C ASP A 37 -10.20 -1.32 8.83
N GLU A 38 -10.62 -0.24 9.47
CA GLU A 38 -12.02 0.20 9.50
C GLU A 38 -12.31 1.43 8.61
N GLU A 39 -13.59 1.61 8.26
CA GLU A 39 -14.07 2.82 7.60
C GLU A 39 -14.06 4.02 8.58
N PRO A 40 -13.77 5.25 8.11
CA PRO A 40 -13.77 5.69 6.71
C PRO A 40 -12.49 5.42 5.93
N GLY A 41 -11.46 4.81 6.51
CA GLY A 41 -10.19 4.60 5.82
C GLY A 41 -9.33 5.86 5.67
N LEU A 42 -8.13 5.69 5.13
CA LEU A 42 -7.19 6.77 4.84
C LEU A 42 -7.37 7.27 3.39
N ALA A 43 -7.40 8.58 3.15
CA ALA A 43 -7.45 9.07 1.77
C ALA A 43 -6.12 8.80 1.06
N PHE A 44 -6.18 8.38 -0.20
CA PHE A 44 -4.96 8.10 -0.98
C PHE A 44 -4.04 9.33 -1.10
N ALA A 45 -4.62 10.54 -1.13
CA ALA A 45 -3.85 11.78 -1.17
C ALA A 45 -3.05 12.04 0.12
N GLU A 46 -3.49 11.52 1.26
CA GLU A 46 -2.84 11.66 2.57
C GLU A 46 -1.77 10.60 2.80
N LEU A 47 -1.88 9.46 2.11
CA LEU A 47 -1.02 8.29 2.32
C LEU A 47 0.48 8.59 2.18
N PRO A 48 0.98 9.30 1.14
CA PRO A 48 2.40 9.62 1.05
C PRO A 48 2.94 10.37 2.27
N GLY A 49 2.21 11.37 2.77
CA GLY A 49 2.61 12.15 3.94
C GLY A 49 2.56 11.34 5.23
N ALA A 50 1.54 10.49 5.39
CA ALA A 50 1.45 9.57 6.53
C ALA A 50 2.60 8.56 6.55
N VAL A 51 2.94 7.99 5.38
CA VAL A 51 4.11 7.10 5.24
C VAL A 51 5.39 7.85 5.56
N GLU A 52 5.58 9.05 5.00
CA GLU A 52 6.77 9.87 5.24
C GLU A 52 7.00 10.18 6.72
N ALA A 53 5.92 10.48 7.45
CA ALA A 53 5.96 10.73 8.89
C ALA A 53 6.29 9.48 9.72
N SER A 54 6.03 8.28 9.20
CA SER A 54 6.33 7.01 9.87
C SER A 54 7.76 6.50 9.65
N LEU A 55 8.49 7.11 8.72
CA LEU A 55 9.87 6.76 8.38
C LEU A 55 10.86 7.66 9.12
N SER A 56 12.04 7.15 9.46
CA SER A 56 13.14 7.97 9.97
C SER A 56 13.79 8.82 8.87
N ASP A 57 14.56 9.84 9.25
CA ASP A 57 15.33 10.66 8.29
C ASP A 57 16.26 9.82 7.40
N ASP A 58 17.00 8.89 8.01
CA ASP A 58 17.89 7.97 7.29
C ASP A 58 17.12 7.08 6.31
N GLU A 59 15.94 6.59 6.70
CA GLU A 59 15.08 5.78 5.83
C GLU A 59 14.57 6.59 4.64
N ARG A 60 14.11 7.83 4.87
CA ARG A 60 13.68 8.75 3.82
C ARG A 60 14.82 9.04 2.85
N ALA A 61 16.00 9.37 3.37
CA ALA A 61 17.18 9.66 2.56
C ALA A 61 17.61 8.47 1.69
N ARG A 62 17.63 7.26 2.26
CA ARG A 62 17.97 6.03 1.52
C ARG A 62 16.89 5.59 0.54
N LEU A 63 15.62 5.86 0.85
CA LEU A 63 14.49 5.49 0.00
C LEU A 63 14.43 6.38 -1.25
N GLY A 64 14.62 7.69 -1.07
CA GLY A 64 14.43 8.69 -2.12
C GLY A 64 12.97 9.14 -2.19
N SER A 65 12.30 8.91 -3.33
CA SER A 65 10.94 9.42 -3.55
C SER A 65 9.87 8.63 -2.80
N VAL A 66 9.55 9.05 -1.56
CA VAL A 66 8.51 8.42 -0.72
C VAL A 66 7.19 8.26 -1.49
N ALA A 67 6.70 9.31 -2.14
CA ALA A 67 5.43 9.27 -2.87
C ALA A 67 5.40 8.22 -4.00
N TRP A 68 6.51 8.06 -4.74
CA TRP A 68 6.60 7.06 -5.80
C TRP A 68 6.59 5.63 -5.25
N TYR A 69 7.42 5.36 -4.24
CA TYR A 69 7.47 4.03 -3.61
C TYR A 69 6.15 3.70 -2.93
N THR A 70 5.53 4.66 -2.23
CA THR A 70 4.22 4.49 -1.61
C THR A 70 3.18 4.08 -2.66
N THR A 71 3.15 4.73 -3.82
CA THR A 71 2.22 4.37 -4.89
C THR A 71 2.49 2.97 -5.44
N ALA A 72 3.74 2.66 -5.78
CA ALA A 72 4.11 1.37 -6.36
C ALA A 72 3.83 0.20 -5.41
N VAL A 73 4.19 0.36 -4.13
CA VAL A 73 3.95 -0.65 -3.09
C VAL A 73 2.45 -0.77 -2.81
N LYS A 74 1.71 0.35 -2.68
CA LYS A 74 0.25 0.32 -2.51
C LYS A 74 -0.45 -0.48 -3.60
N LEU A 75 -0.07 -0.30 -4.88
CA LEU A 75 -0.66 -1.06 -5.98
C LEU A 75 -0.37 -2.55 -5.88
N GLU A 76 0.85 -2.94 -5.48
CA GLU A 76 1.19 -4.34 -5.22
C GLU A 76 0.39 -4.89 -4.03
N LEU A 77 0.19 -4.12 -2.95
CA LEU A 77 -0.63 -4.54 -1.80
C LEU A 77 -2.11 -4.74 -2.16
N GLU A 78 -2.65 -3.96 -3.09
CA GLU A 78 -3.98 -4.21 -3.66
C GLU A 78 -4.03 -5.54 -4.41
N VAL A 79 -3.00 -5.85 -5.22
CA VAL A 79 -2.90 -7.13 -5.94
C VAL A 79 -2.74 -8.31 -4.98
N ARG A 80 -2.05 -8.11 -3.85
CA ARG A 80 -1.89 -9.11 -2.79
C ARG A 80 -3.13 -9.29 -1.92
N GLY A 81 -4.10 -8.39 -2.00
CA GLY A 81 -5.28 -8.41 -1.12
C GLY A 81 -4.97 -7.99 0.31
N GLU A 82 -3.93 -7.17 0.53
CA GLU A 82 -3.60 -6.61 1.85
C GLU A 82 -4.24 -5.23 2.05
N LEU A 83 -4.58 -4.56 0.95
CA LEU A 83 -5.30 -3.29 0.92
C LEU A 83 -6.47 -3.38 -0.04
N ARG A 84 -7.57 -2.68 0.28
CA ARG A 84 -8.67 -2.45 -0.66
C ARG A 84 -9.02 -0.98 -0.76
N ARG A 85 -9.57 -0.60 -1.91
CA ARG A 85 -10.21 0.70 -2.12
C ARG A 85 -11.64 0.63 -1.62
N LEU A 86 -12.11 1.68 -0.93
CA LEU A 86 -13.54 1.79 -0.61
C LEU A 86 -14.35 2.07 -1.89
N PRO A 87 -15.33 1.21 -2.25
CA PRO A 87 -16.13 1.39 -3.45
C PRO A 87 -17.06 2.60 -3.31
N GLY A 88 -17.32 3.31 -4.41
CA GLY A 88 -18.26 4.44 -4.42
C GLY A 88 -17.78 5.74 -3.73
N VAL A 89 -16.63 5.73 -3.05
CA VAL A 89 -16.10 6.90 -2.33
C VAL A 89 -15.19 7.76 -3.21
N ARG A 90 -15.37 9.08 -3.13
CA ARG A 90 -14.53 10.11 -3.78
C ARG A 90 -14.19 11.17 -2.72
N PRO A 91 -12.90 11.54 -2.51
CA PRO A 91 -11.70 10.97 -3.12
C PRO A 91 -11.45 9.50 -2.73
N GLN A 92 -10.57 8.81 -3.45
CA GLN A 92 -10.25 7.40 -3.17
C GLN A 92 -9.75 7.24 -1.73
N ARG A 93 -10.35 6.29 -1.00
CA ARG A 93 -9.94 5.89 0.35
C ARG A 93 -9.50 4.44 0.39
N LEU A 94 -8.59 4.14 1.31
CA LEU A 94 -7.96 2.84 1.49
C LEU A 94 -8.25 2.32 2.88
N VAL A 95 -8.49 1.01 2.97
CA VAL A 95 -8.54 0.28 4.23
C VAL A 95 -7.69 -0.98 4.12
N ARG A 96 -7.12 -1.40 5.24
CA ARG A 96 -6.35 -2.62 5.38
C ARG A 96 -7.29 -3.81 5.45
N ILE A 97 -6.88 -4.91 4.82
CA ILE A 97 -7.55 -6.19 4.96
C ILE A 97 -6.85 -6.92 6.11
N VAL A 98 -7.54 -7.05 7.25
CA VAL A 98 -7.14 -7.97 8.32
C VAL A 98 -7.81 -9.30 8.04
N ASP A 99 -7.05 -10.39 8.09
CA ASP A 99 -7.58 -11.77 8.08
C ASP A 99 -8.44 -11.97 9.34
N GLY A 100 -9.69 -11.50 9.29
CA GLY A 100 -10.61 -11.46 10.43
C GLY A 100 -12.08 -11.28 10.04
N GLU A 101 -12.38 -10.70 8.88
CA GLU A 101 -13.76 -10.58 8.38
C GLU A 101 -13.81 -10.83 6.86
N GLY A 102 -14.30 -12.00 6.46
CA GLY A 102 -14.42 -12.35 5.03
C GLY A 102 -14.74 -13.80 4.69
N ARG A 103 -15.04 -14.67 5.67
CA ARG A 103 -15.68 -15.98 5.44
C ARG A 103 -17.13 -16.04 5.92
N GLU A 104 -17.84 -14.93 5.98
CA GLU A 104 -19.28 -14.95 6.22
C GLU A 104 -19.91 -13.71 5.63
N ARG A 105 -20.47 -13.84 4.43
CA ARG A 105 -21.64 -13.20 3.80
C ARG A 105 -21.56 -13.53 2.30
N SER A 106 -22.49 -14.15 1.59
CA SER A 106 -23.79 -14.80 1.82
C SER A 106 -24.09 -15.49 0.48
N ASP A 107 -24.81 -16.62 0.44
CA ASP A 107 -26.06 -16.73 -0.32
C ASP A 107 -26.74 -18.09 -0.11
N GLY A 108 -28.06 -18.04 0.16
CA GLY A 108 -29.07 -18.98 -0.32
C GLY A 108 -29.17 -20.35 0.33
#